data_AF-A0AA95S7E8-F1
#
_entry.id   AF-A0AA95S7E8-F1
#
_cell.length_a   1.000
_cell.length_b   1.000
_cell.length_c   1.000
_cell.angle_alpha   90.00
_cell.angle_beta   90.00
_cell.angle_gamma   90.00
#
_symmetry.space_group_name_H-M   'P 1'
#
loop_
_entity.id
_entity.type
_entity.pdbx_description
1 polymer ?
#
loop_
_entity_poly.entity_id
_entity_poly.type
_entity_poly.pdbx_seq_one_letter_code
_entity_poly.pdbx_strand_id
1 'polypeptide(L)'
;MHIERLQTERMMAHETAAILQQEYYFLSSVKKIEVIFQAGGIIPSKGAIIYLNGRMDYQAETPSGYVQKVNFTLRTKSGDGIIGRGFFDTRTKKLIKWVELK
;
A
#
# COMPACT_ATOMS: atom_id res chain seq x y z
N MET A 1 -17.08 -33.35 12.40
CA MET A 1 -15.99 -33.50 11.42
C MET A 1 -16.22 -32.87 10.04
N HIS A 2 -17.27 -33.15 9.24
CA HIS A 2 -17.40 -32.51 7.91
C HIS A 2 -17.75 -31.00 7.98
N ILE A 3 -18.64 -30.61 8.90
CA ILE A 3 -19.05 -29.21 9.09
C ILE A 3 -17.91 -28.34 9.61
N GLU A 4 -17.15 -28.83 10.60
CA GLU A 4 -15.99 -28.11 11.16
C GLU A 4 -14.90 -27.88 10.10
N ARG A 5 -14.65 -28.89 9.25
CA ARG A 5 -13.72 -28.76 8.12
C ARG A 5 -14.17 -27.67 7.15
N LEU A 6 -15.45 -27.65 6.77
CA LEU A 6 -16.01 -26.63 5.88
C LEU A 6 -15.94 -25.22 6.49
N GLN A 7 -16.13 -25.09 7.80
CA GLN A 7 -16.00 -23.81 8.51
C GLN A 7 -14.55 -23.30 8.48
N THR A 8 -13.58 -24.16 8.76
CA THR A 8 -12.15 -23.82 8.70
C THR A 8 -11.73 -23.43 7.28
N GLU A 9 -12.16 -24.18 6.26
CA GLU A 9 -11.88 -23.87 4.85
C GLU A 9 -12.43 -22.50 4.45
N ARG A 10 -13.66 -22.15 4.88
CA ARG A 10 -14.25 -20.82 4.62
C ARG A 10 -13.51 -19.69 5.33
N MET A 11 -13.10 -19.91 6.58
CA MET A 11 -12.32 -18.93 7.33
C MET A 11 -10.98 -18.64 6.66
N MET A 12 -10.23 -19.69 6.30
CA MET A 12 -8.94 -19.54 5.59
C MET A 12 -9.09 -18.85 4.23
N ALA A 13 -10.15 -19.17 3.48
CA ALA A 13 -10.44 -18.51 2.20
C ALA A 13 -10.72 -17.01 2.39
N HIS A 14 -11.45 -16.64 3.45
CA HIS A 14 -11.74 -15.25 3.78
C HIS A 14 -10.47 -14.48 4.16
N GLU A 15 -9.63 -15.06 5.01
CA GLU A 15 -8.34 -14.47 5.41
C GLU A 15 -7.41 -14.27 4.21
N THR A 16 -7.33 -15.29 3.33
CA THR A 16 -6.52 -15.21 2.10
C THR A 16 -7.01 -14.09 1.18
N ALA A 17 -8.33 -13.95 1.01
CA ALA A 17 -8.90 -12.87 0.19
C ALA A 17 -8.59 -11.49 0.77
N ALA A 18 -8.63 -11.34 2.11
CA ALA A 18 -8.29 -10.09 2.77
C ALA A 18 -6.81 -9.71 2.57
N ILE A 19 -5.89 -10.67 2.69
CA ILE A 19 -4.46 -10.47 2.45
C ILE A 19 -4.21 -10.05 0.99
N LEU A 20 -4.77 -10.77 0.02
CA LEU A 20 -4.61 -10.46 -1.41
C LEU A 20 -5.14 -9.06 -1.75
N GLN A 21 -6.25 -8.66 -1.13
CA GLN A 21 -6.81 -7.32 -1.31
C GLN A 21 -5.88 -6.23 -0.75
N GLN A 22 -5.26 -6.46 0.41
CA GLN A 22 -4.31 -5.54 1.01
C GLN A 22 -3.05 -5.37 0.14
N GLU A 23 -2.46 -6.48 -0.30
CA GLU A 23 -1.35 -6.55 -1.26
C GLU A 23 -1.64 -5.74 -2.53
N TYR A 24 -2.83 -5.98 -3.12
CA TYR A 24 -3.28 -5.25 -4.30
C TYR A 24 -3.38 -3.74 -4.04
N TYR A 25 -3.94 -3.32 -2.91
CA TYR A 25 -4.06 -1.90 -2.56
C TYR A 25 -2.69 -1.23 -2.35
N PHE A 26 -1.72 -1.91 -1.75
CA PHE A 26 -0.37 -1.38 -1.63
C PHE A 26 0.31 -1.23 -3.00
N LEU A 27 0.34 -2.31 -3.80
CA LEU A 27 0.95 -2.29 -5.12
C LEU A 27 0.34 -1.23 -6.03
N SER A 28 -0.99 -1.16 -6.08
CA SER A 28 -1.71 -0.16 -6.87
C SER A 28 -1.38 1.27 -6.42
N SER A 29 -1.30 1.50 -5.11
CA SER A 29 -1.00 2.82 -4.55
C SER A 29 0.42 3.26 -4.88
N VAL A 30 1.40 2.36 -4.71
CA VAL A 30 2.80 2.62 -5.06
C VAL A 30 2.95 2.94 -6.55
N LYS A 31 2.27 2.17 -7.41
CA LYS A 31 2.27 2.43 -8.86
C LYS A 31 1.62 3.77 -9.23
N LYS A 32 0.54 4.17 -8.55
CA LYS A 32 -0.06 5.50 -8.75
C LYS A 32 0.90 6.62 -8.36
N ILE A 33 1.59 6.50 -7.22
CA ILE A 33 2.62 7.49 -6.82
C ILE A 33 3.79 7.51 -7.79
N GLU A 34 4.24 6.35 -8.28
CA GLU A 34 5.28 6.26 -9.31
C GLU A 34 4.89 7.01 -10.59
N VAL A 35 3.66 6.82 -11.07
CA VAL A 35 3.12 7.55 -12.24
C VAL A 35 3.04 9.05 -11.99
N ILE A 36 2.53 9.48 -10.82
CA ILE A 36 2.49 10.90 -10.43
C ILE A 36 3.90 11.49 -10.44
N PHE A 37 4.87 10.77 -9.89
CA PHE A 37 6.24 11.24 -9.84
C PHE A 37 6.85 11.36 -11.25
N GLN A 38 6.64 10.37 -12.09
CA GLN A 38 7.13 10.35 -13.47
C GLN A 38 6.56 11.49 -14.30
N ALA A 39 5.24 11.71 -14.22
CA ALA A 39 4.54 12.74 -14.98
C ALA A 39 4.79 14.16 -14.44
N GLY A 40 4.68 14.37 -13.14
CA GLY A 40 4.77 15.69 -12.51
C GLY A 40 6.17 16.09 -12.05
N GLY A 41 7.10 15.14 -11.99
CA GLY A 41 8.45 15.38 -11.48
C GLY A 41 8.56 15.57 -9.96
N ILE A 42 7.44 15.57 -9.24
CA ILE A 42 7.37 15.71 -7.78
C ILE A 42 6.32 14.74 -7.21
N ILE A 43 6.56 14.23 -6.01
CA ILE A 43 5.55 13.52 -5.22
C ILE A 43 4.86 14.54 -4.31
N PRO A 44 3.51 14.65 -4.33
CA PRO A 44 2.79 15.48 -3.36
C PRO A 44 3.14 15.10 -1.92
N SER A 45 3.26 16.08 -1.03
CA SER A 45 3.68 15.86 0.36
C SER A 45 2.74 14.93 1.13
N LYS A 46 1.45 14.93 0.78
CA LYS A 46 0.45 13.98 1.29
C LYS A 46 -0.75 13.88 0.36
N GLY A 47 -1.51 12.81 0.50
CA GLY A 47 -2.78 12.66 -0.19
C GLY A 47 -3.46 11.35 0.17
N ALA A 48 -4.52 11.01 -0.59
CA ALA A 48 -5.25 9.78 -0.39
C ALA A 48 -5.65 9.14 -1.72
N ILE A 49 -5.67 7.82 -1.75
CA ILE A 49 -6.17 7.00 -2.86
C ILE A 49 -7.35 6.19 -2.32
N ILE A 50 -8.50 6.34 -2.97
CA ILE A 50 -9.75 5.69 -2.56
C ILE A 50 -9.91 4.37 -3.32
N TYR A 51 -10.26 3.32 -2.58
CA TYR A 51 -10.63 2.01 -3.08
C TYR A 51 -12.03 1.64 -2.59
N LEU A 52 -12.65 0.63 -3.20
CA LEU A 52 -14.02 0.20 -2.86
C LEU A 52 -14.20 -0.13 -1.37
N ASN A 53 -13.22 -0.82 -0.76
CA ASN A 53 -13.27 -1.27 0.63
C ASN A 53 -12.07 -0.79 1.46
N GLY A 54 -11.45 0.31 1.02
CA GLY A 54 -10.32 0.85 1.75
C GLY A 54 -9.92 2.23 1.29
N ARG A 55 -9.10 2.88 2.11
CA ARG A 55 -8.50 4.17 1.82
C ARG A 55 -7.01 4.07 2.12
N MET A 56 -6.20 4.46 1.14
CA MET A 56 -4.75 4.58 1.31
C MET A 56 -4.39 6.05 1.48
N ASP A 57 -4.08 6.46 2.70
CA ASP A 57 -3.44 7.75 2.92
C ASP A 57 -1.94 7.60 2.69
N TYR A 58 -1.29 8.61 2.12
CA TYR A 58 0.16 8.62 1.94
C TYR A 58 0.76 9.95 2.39
N GLN A 59 2.02 9.89 2.83
CA GLN A 59 2.80 11.06 3.22
C GLN A 59 4.23 10.91 2.70
N ALA A 60 4.65 11.83 1.85
CA ALA A 60 6.01 11.91 1.34
C ALA A 60 6.87 12.79 2.26
N GLU A 61 8.04 12.27 2.63
CA GLU A 61 9.06 13.03 3.33
C GLU A 61 9.87 13.88 2.33
N THR A 62 10.60 14.86 2.84
CA THR A 62 11.58 15.60 2.03
C THR A 62 12.64 14.63 1.50
N PRO A 63 13.03 14.74 0.21
CA PRO A 63 14.09 13.91 -0.33
C PRO A 63 15.39 14.02 0.48
N SER A 64 16.05 12.88 0.70
CA SER A 64 17.39 12.81 1.29
C SER A 64 18.34 12.24 0.25
N GLY A 65 19.21 13.09 -0.28
CA GLY A 65 20.00 12.75 -1.46
C GLY A 65 19.09 12.41 -2.65
N TYR A 66 19.34 11.27 -3.29
CA TYR A 66 18.53 10.81 -4.42
C TYR A 66 17.32 9.97 -4.02
N VAL A 67 16.98 9.87 -2.73
CA VAL A 67 15.89 9.02 -2.26
C VAL A 67 14.78 9.84 -1.60
N GLN A 68 13.54 9.64 -2.05
CA GLN A 68 12.35 10.17 -1.40
C GLN A 68 11.55 9.04 -0.75
N LYS A 69 11.29 9.17 0.55
CA LYS A 69 10.49 8.22 1.33
C LYS A 69 9.02 8.60 1.27
N VAL A 70 8.16 7.60 1.11
CA VAL A 70 6.70 7.77 1.17
C VAL A 70 6.13 6.71 2.11
N ASN A 71 5.49 7.17 3.17
CA ASN A 71 4.74 6.32 4.10
C ASN A 71 3.31 6.16 3.58
N PHE A 72 2.82 4.94 3.60
CA PHE A 72 1.49 4.54 3.16
C PHE A 72 0.73 3.96 4.34
N THR A 73 -0.52 4.36 4.53
CA THR A 73 -1.39 3.88 5.60
C THR A 73 -2.71 3.43 4.99
N LEU A 74 -2.92 2.12 4.94
CA LEU A 74 -4.14 1.51 4.46
C LEU A 74 -5.13 1.35 5.61
N ARG A 75 -6.31 1.93 5.45
CA ARG A 75 -7.45 1.71 6.35
C ARG A 75 -8.51 0.92 5.60
N THR A 76 -8.82 -0.29 6.08
CA THR A 76 -9.94 -1.10 5.61
C THR A 76 -11.05 -1.13 6.65
N LYS A 77 -12.20 -1.72 6.31
CA LYS A 77 -13.31 -1.89 7.25
C LYS A 77 -12.97 -2.77 8.46
N SER A 78 -11.89 -3.55 8.39
CA SER A 78 -11.44 -4.46 9.45
C SER A 78 -10.78 -3.73 10.63
N GLY A 79 -10.64 -2.40 10.58
CA GLY A 79 -10.26 -1.57 11.72
C GLY A 79 -8.77 -1.27 11.84
N ASP A 80 -7.90 -2.27 11.64
CA ASP A 80 -6.46 -2.08 11.78
C ASP A 80 -5.86 -1.36 10.55
N GLY A 81 -5.13 -0.28 10.84
CA GLY A 81 -4.40 0.48 9.84
C GLY A 81 -3.07 -0.19 9.51
N ILE A 82 -2.91 -0.69 8.29
CA ILE A 82 -1.65 -1.34 7.88
C ILE A 82 -0.73 -0.29 7.27
N ILE A 83 0.53 -0.31 7.66
CA ILE A 83 1.50 0.69 7.25
C ILE A 83 2.54 0.05 6.33
N GLY A 84 2.85 0.74 5.23
CA GLY A 84 3.93 0.38 4.32
C GLY A 84 4.79 1.60 4.01
N ARG A 85 6.02 1.37 3.53
CA ARG A 85 6.95 2.43 3.16
C ARG A 85 7.60 2.14 1.82
N GLY A 86 7.42 3.07 0.88
CA GLY A 86 8.11 3.08 -0.39
C GLY A 86 9.31 4.04 -0.38
N PHE A 87 10.38 3.63 -1.03
CA PHE A 87 11.55 4.47 -1.30
C PHE A 87 11.65 4.67 -2.81
N PHE A 88 11.62 5.92 -3.24
CA PHE A 88 11.65 6.28 -4.66
C PHE A 88 13.00 6.94 -4.97
N ASP A 89 13.67 6.51 -6.03
CA ASP A 89 14.83 7.22 -6.55
C ASP A 89 14.35 8.44 -7.34
N THR A 90 14.83 9.62 -6.97
CA THR A 90 14.40 10.92 -7.52
C THR A 90 14.89 11.19 -8.94
N ARG A 91 15.91 10.47 -9.42
CA ARG A 91 16.46 10.62 -10.78
C ARG A 91 15.67 9.79 -11.77
N THR A 92 15.42 8.54 -11.43
CA THR A 92 14.66 7.57 -12.24
C THR A 92 13.16 7.67 -12.01
N LYS A 93 12.73 8.28 -10.89
CA LYS A 93 11.34 8.43 -10.45
C LYS A 93 10.64 7.08 -10.32
N LYS A 94 11.37 6.07 -9.88
CA LYS A 94 10.90 4.68 -9.70
C LYS A 94 11.05 4.24 -8.26
N LEU A 95 10.18 3.33 -7.84
CA LEU A 95 10.34 2.62 -6.59
C LEU A 95 11.63 1.77 -6.65
N ILE A 96 12.49 1.95 -5.65
CA ILE A 96 13.73 1.17 -5.49
C ILE A 96 13.67 0.23 -4.30
N LYS A 97 12.75 0.45 -3.34
CA LYS A 97 12.54 -0.42 -2.20
C LYS A 97 11.14 -0.28 -1.64
N TRP A 98 10.56 -1.41 -1.23
CA TRP A 98 9.34 -1.50 -0.45
C TRP A 98 9.64 -2.12 0.92
N VAL A 99 9.02 -1.61 1.98
CA VAL A 99 9.10 -2.15 3.34
C VAL A 99 7.72 -2.18 3.94
N GLU A 100 7.30 -3.34 4.41
CA GLU A 100 6.09 -3.49 5.23
C GLU A 100 6.43 -3.17 6.68
N LEU A 101 5.60 -2.34 7.31
CA LEU A 101 5.75 -1.97 8.70
C LEU A 101 4.66 -2.73 9.49
N LYS A 102 5.11 -3.70 10.29
CA LYS A 102 4.27 -4.44 11.23
C LYS A 102 3.89 -3.56 12.42
#